data_AF-A0ABF7QJA8-F1
#
_entry.id   AF-A0ABF7QJA8-F1
#
_cell.length_a   1.000
_cell.length_b   1.000
_cell.length_c   1.000
_cell.angle_alpha   90.00
_cell.angle_beta   90.00
_cell.angle_gamma   90.00
#
_symmetry.space_group_name_H-M   'P 1'
#
loop_
_entity.id
_entity.type
_entity.pdbx_description
1 polymer ?
#
loop_
_entity_poly.entity_id
_entity_poly.type
_entity_poly.pdbx_seq_one_letter_code
_entity_poly.pdbx_strand_id
1 'polypeptide(L)'
;MPRNPSTGVYSKPAGTTPSVGQVIDPAPWNALTTDLGNEITNSLPRDGSAPMVAPLKAAGGTVSAPGVGFASTPQTGLYLKGGGLLGFAQNGVDVAFDQDLVYAVKPGDYTALASDDNAVHRFTAAATLTLSAAATLGANWHYCVIADGGDVTIDPNGAEMIDGAATLVIPNGYSTFIVCSGTAFFTDKLIAKIQAKSEINNVVGCETVYVSSTSIQIKTGEVFFNSKNVVYASALTKSLSNTFTAGNSGGFLDIGVMQASKTYFVHSVRNLTTGVGDWVASLQSVPALVSVANLTDWEVVGRVNVVLTTSGNAIRQYVQDGNEYRITAAVQEYNGSGIAATDIQPVGAPAGITSEIYWVLAVNSAANSSGELGAGADAVTSPVAVFNVNAGNTAQAGRVSARSRSRSTGIVTFYAITTVGSVSYTLRSSGFNDYTVPRLNGA
;
A
#
# COMPACT_ATOMS: atom_id res chain seq x y z
N MET A 1 -51.50 -66.31 -11.32
CA MET A 1 -52.73 -67.15 -11.38
C MET A 1 -53.60 -66.83 -12.60
N PRO A 2 -54.09 -67.81 -13.39
CA PRO A 2 -54.97 -67.54 -14.53
C PRO A 2 -56.36 -67.13 -14.04
N ARG A 3 -56.64 -65.83 -14.01
CA ARG A 3 -58.03 -65.36 -14.02
C ARG A 3 -58.53 -65.44 -15.45
N ASN A 4 -59.73 -65.95 -15.66
CA ASN A 4 -60.41 -65.78 -16.94
C ASN A 4 -60.52 -64.26 -17.21
N PRO A 5 -59.89 -63.72 -18.28
CA PRO A 5 -59.78 -62.27 -18.48
C PRO A 5 -61.12 -61.57 -18.63
N SER A 6 -62.20 -62.30 -18.93
CA SER A 6 -63.51 -61.72 -19.26
C SER A 6 -64.61 -61.96 -18.21
N THR A 7 -64.36 -62.69 -17.11
CA THR A 7 -65.43 -63.02 -16.13
C THR A 7 -65.06 -62.90 -14.65
N GLY A 8 -63.78 -62.75 -14.30
CA GLY A 8 -63.35 -62.60 -12.91
C GLY A 8 -63.55 -63.83 -12.00
N VAL A 9 -64.15 -64.92 -12.53
CA VAL A 9 -64.36 -66.18 -11.81
C VAL A 9 -63.03 -66.92 -11.69
N TYR A 10 -62.65 -67.26 -10.46
CA TYR A 10 -61.52 -68.14 -10.19
C TYR A 10 -61.98 -69.61 -10.21
N SER A 11 -61.32 -70.43 -11.01
CA SER A 11 -61.51 -71.89 -11.04
C SER A 11 -60.25 -72.54 -10.51
N LYS A 12 -60.37 -73.41 -9.50
CA LYS A 12 -59.23 -74.11 -8.91
C LYS A 12 -58.54 -74.97 -9.98
N PRO A 13 -57.22 -74.84 -10.20
CA PRO A 13 -56.51 -75.64 -11.20
C PRO A 13 -56.56 -77.14 -10.88
N ALA A 14 -56.78 -77.98 -11.89
CA ALA A 14 -56.91 -79.43 -11.75
C ALA A 14 -55.65 -80.06 -11.11
N GLY A 15 -55.82 -81.09 -10.27
CA GLY A 15 -54.69 -81.79 -9.63
C GLY A 15 -54.10 -81.11 -8.37
N THR A 16 -54.68 -80.00 -7.90
CA THR A 16 -54.16 -79.21 -6.75
C THR A 16 -54.94 -79.46 -5.45
N THR A 17 -55.72 -80.54 -5.37
CA THR A 17 -56.50 -80.92 -4.18
C THR A 17 -55.79 -82.04 -3.42
N PRO A 18 -55.26 -81.77 -2.21
CA PRO A 18 -54.69 -82.81 -1.37
C PRO A 18 -55.79 -83.81 -0.97
N SER A 19 -55.47 -85.10 -1.02
CA SER A 19 -56.33 -86.18 -0.54
C SER A 19 -55.61 -86.93 0.59
N VAL A 20 -56.36 -87.37 1.60
CA VAL A 20 -55.80 -88.02 2.79
C VAL A 20 -55.05 -89.30 2.39
N GLY A 21 -53.79 -89.42 2.82
CA GLY A 21 -52.96 -90.60 2.59
C GLY A 21 -52.28 -90.71 1.22
N GLN A 22 -52.40 -89.70 0.34
CA GLN A 22 -51.72 -89.67 -0.96
C GLN A 22 -50.50 -88.73 -0.92
N VAL A 23 -49.44 -89.10 -1.64
CA VAL A 23 -48.26 -88.24 -1.84
C VAL A 23 -48.65 -87.09 -2.77
N ILE A 24 -48.30 -85.87 -2.38
CA ILE A 24 -48.60 -84.66 -3.17
C ILE A 24 -47.60 -84.55 -4.32
N ASP A 25 -48.09 -84.47 -5.55
CA ASP A 25 -47.27 -84.18 -6.74
C ASP A 25 -46.80 -82.71 -6.70
N PRO A 26 -45.47 -82.44 -6.66
CA PRO A 26 -44.95 -81.08 -6.59
C PRO A 26 -45.17 -80.26 -7.87
N ALA A 27 -45.37 -80.89 -9.04
CA ALA A 27 -45.48 -80.18 -10.31
C ALA A 27 -46.67 -79.18 -10.38
N PRO A 28 -47.92 -79.58 -10.10
CA PRO A 28 -49.07 -78.66 -10.12
C PRO A 28 -49.00 -77.59 -9.02
N TRP A 29 -48.33 -77.85 -7.89
CA TRP A 29 -48.17 -76.87 -6.80
C TRP A 29 -47.10 -75.81 -7.08
N ASN A 30 -46.00 -76.20 -7.71
CA ASN A 30 -44.96 -75.25 -8.13
C ASN A 30 -45.49 -74.29 -9.20
N ALA A 31 -46.32 -74.76 -10.13
CA ALA A 31 -46.95 -73.92 -11.14
C ALA A 31 -47.88 -72.84 -10.55
N LEU A 32 -48.49 -73.09 -9.39
CA LEU A 32 -49.33 -72.11 -8.68
C LEU A 32 -48.54 -71.02 -7.94
N THR A 33 -47.28 -71.30 -7.61
CA THR A 33 -46.44 -70.45 -6.73
C THR A 33 -45.26 -69.81 -7.47
N THR A 34 -45.10 -70.10 -8.76
CA THR A 34 -44.01 -69.57 -9.60
C THR A 34 -44.07 -68.04 -9.72
N ASP A 35 -45.27 -67.45 -9.76
CA ASP A 35 -45.43 -65.99 -9.78
C ASP A 35 -44.91 -65.34 -8.48
N LEU A 36 -45.26 -65.89 -7.32
CA LEU A 36 -44.72 -65.47 -6.02
C LEU A 36 -43.21 -65.67 -5.91
N GLY A 37 -42.68 -66.80 -6.42
CA GLY A 37 -41.24 -67.05 -6.44
C GLY A 37 -40.48 -66.01 -7.26
N ASN A 38 -41.01 -65.62 -8.43
CA ASN A 38 -40.47 -64.54 -9.25
C ASN A 38 -40.58 -63.19 -8.55
N GLU A 39 -41.71 -62.89 -7.91
CA GLU A 39 -41.92 -61.62 -7.22
C GLU A 39 -40.99 -61.46 -6.01
N ILE A 40 -40.78 -62.51 -5.21
CA ILE A 40 -39.82 -62.53 -4.09
C ILE A 40 -38.38 -62.39 -4.62
N THR A 41 -38.05 -63.10 -5.71
CA THR A 41 -36.71 -63.03 -6.33
C THR A 41 -36.41 -61.64 -6.92
N ASN A 42 -37.43 -60.98 -7.45
CA ASN A 42 -37.33 -59.65 -8.05
C ASN A 42 -37.52 -58.51 -7.03
N SER A 43 -37.82 -58.82 -5.77
CA SER A 43 -38.02 -57.83 -4.71
C SER A 43 -36.72 -57.53 -3.98
N LEU A 44 -36.49 -56.26 -3.64
CA LEU A 44 -35.37 -55.87 -2.80
C LEU A 44 -35.72 -56.08 -1.31
N PRO A 45 -34.90 -56.80 -0.53
CA PRO A 45 -35.14 -56.97 0.91
C PRO A 45 -35.05 -55.63 1.66
N ARG A 46 -36.00 -55.38 2.56
CA ARG A 46 -36.05 -54.14 3.36
C ARG A 46 -34.93 -54.01 4.39
N ASP A 47 -34.33 -55.13 4.76
CA ASP A 47 -33.16 -55.20 5.65
C ASP A 47 -31.84 -55.00 4.90
N GLY A 48 -31.88 -54.82 3.58
CA GLY A 48 -30.69 -54.65 2.74
C GLY A 48 -29.87 -55.92 2.56
N SER A 49 -30.43 -57.10 2.86
CA SER A 49 -29.72 -58.38 2.81
C SER A 49 -29.31 -58.84 1.40
N ALA A 50 -29.85 -58.24 0.33
CA ALA A 50 -29.46 -58.54 -1.05
C ALA A 50 -29.17 -57.25 -1.86
N PRO A 51 -28.12 -57.24 -2.71
CA PRO A 51 -27.79 -56.09 -3.55
C PRO A 51 -28.67 -56.04 -4.82
N MET A 52 -28.79 -54.84 -5.42
CA MET A 52 -29.35 -54.72 -6.77
C MET A 52 -28.37 -55.29 -7.81
N VAL A 53 -28.89 -56.02 -8.79
CA VAL A 53 -28.09 -56.54 -9.92
C VAL A 53 -27.96 -55.55 -11.09
N ALA A 54 -28.59 -54.38 -10.98
CA ALA A 54 -28.52 -53.27 -11.93
C ALA A 54 -28.43 -51.93 -11.18
N PRO A 55 -27.96 -50.83 -11.82
CA PRO A 55 -27.91 -49.52 -11.19
C PRO A 55 -29.29 -49.02 -10.72
N LEU A 56 -29.32 -48.30 -9.60
CA LEU A 56 -30.52 -47.64 -9.11
C LEU A 56 -30.94 -46.53 -10.07
N LYS A 57 -32.18 -46.60 -10.57
CA LYS A 57 -32.81 -45.55 -11.38
C LYS A 57 -33.79 -44.76 -10.50
N ALA A 58 -33.42 -43.54 -10.12
CA ALA A 58 -34.28 -42.63 -9.39
C ALA A 58 -35.13 -41.76 -10.33
N ALA A 59 -36.26 -41.24 -9.83
CA ALA A 59 -36.98 -40.17 -10.51
C ALA A 59 -36.10 -38.91 -10.57
N GLY A 60 -36.31 -38.03 -11.56
CA GLY A 60 -35.52 -36.79 -11.65
C GLY A 60 -35.70 -35.87 -10.43
N GLY A 61 -36.92 -35.78 -9.89
CA GLY A 61 -37.22 -34.94 -8.73
C GLY A 61 -37.00 -33.44 -8.98
N THR A 62 -37.18 -32.65 -7.93
CA THR A 62 -36.91 -31.22 -7.88
C THR A 62 -36.20 -30.87 -6.56
N VAL A 63 -35.72 -29.64 -6.41
CA VAL A 63 -35.16 -29.16 -5.14
C VAL A 63 -36.14 -29.29 -3.96
N SER A 64 -37.44 -29.16 -4.21
CA SER A 64 -38.50 -29.28 -3.19
C SER A 64 -39.04 -30.70 -3.02
N ALA A 65 -38.71 -31.61 -3.93
CA ALA A 65 -39.11 -33.02 -3.91
C ALA A 65 -38.03 -33.90 -4.59
N PRO A 66 -36.92 -34.22 -3.90
CA PRO A 66 -35.82 -34.97 -4.47
C PRO A 66 -36.21 -36.37 -4.93
N GLY A 67 -35.56 -36.87 -5.97
CA GLY A 67 -35.80 -38.21 -6.51
C GLY A 67 -35.34 -39.34 -5.58
N VAL A 68 -34.30 -39.07 -4.79
CA VAL A 68 -33.86 -39.91 -3.67
C VAL A 68 -33.94 -39.06 -2.42
N GLY A 69 -34.90 -39.33 -1.53
CA GLY A 69 -35.15 -38.52 -0.34
C GLY A 69 -35.36 -39.34 0.93
N PHE A 70 -35.33 -38.67 2.08
CA PHE A 70 -35.54 -39.28 3.39
C PHE A 70 -37.01 -39.21 3.80
N ALA A 71 -37.60 -40.31 4.30
CA ALA A 71 -39.02 -40.36 4.66
C ALA A 71 -39.41 -39.34 5.75
N SER A 72 -38.53 -39.10 6.73
CA SER A 72 -38.74 -38.10 7.79
C SER A 72 -38.51 -36.66 7.34
N THR A 73 -37.84 -36.46 6.20
CA THR A 73 -37.51 -35.13 5.68
C THR A 73 -37.58 -35.15 4.15
N PRO A 74 -38.79 -35.18 3.57
CA PRO A 74 -38.99 -35.44 2.14
C PRO A 74 -38.38 -34.39 1.21
N GLN A 75 -37.95 -33.25 1.74
CA GLN A 75 -37.31 -32.15 0.99
C GLN A 75 -35.78 -32.19 1.04
N THR A 76 -35.19 -33.24 1.62
CA THR A 76 -33.73 -33.45 1.69
C THR A 76 -33.35 -34.69 0.90
N GLY A 77 -32.35 -34.58 0.00
CA GLY A 77 -32.01 -35.68 -0.88
C GLY A 77 -31.24 -35.31 -2.15
N LEU A 78 -31.21 -36.23 -3.12
CA LEU A 78 -30.60 -36.07 -4.44
C LEU A 78 -31.68 -35.82 -5.51
N TYR A 79 -31.43 -34.89 -6.42
CA TYR A 79 -32.31 -34.58 -7.55
C TYR A 79 -31.50 -34.27 -8.81
N LEU A 80 -32.14 -34.32 -9.97
CA LEU A 80 -31.55 -33.95 -11.25
C LEU A 80 -31.80 -32.45 -11.47
N LYS A 81 -30.75 -31.65 -11.38
CA LYS A 81 -30.84 -30.17 -11.50
C LYS A 81 -31.12 -29.70 -12.93
N GLY A 82 -31.04 -30.61 -13.89
CA GLY A 82 -31.09 -30.34 -15.33
C GLY A 82 -29.70 -30.35 -15.95
N GLY A 83 -29.62 -30.45 -17.28
CA GLY A 83 -28.33 -30.41 -18.00
C GLY A 83 -27.34 -31.54 -17.69
N GLY A 84 -27.80 -32.63 -17.07
CA GLY A 84 -26.93 -33.73 -16.62
C GLY A 84 -26.26 -33.51 -15.25
N LEU A 85 -26.59 -32.43 -14.55
CA LEU A 85 -26.01 -32.11 -13.24
C LEU A 85 -26.79 -32.77 -12.08
N LEU A 86 -26.04 -33.29 -11.11
CA LEU A 86 -26.56 -33.77 -9.85
C LEU A 86 -26.78 -32.58 -8.90
N GLY A 87 -27.97 -32.50 -8.31
CA GLY A 87 -28.31 -31.54 -7.27
C GLY A 87 -28.50 -32.20 -5.92
N PHE A 88 -28.15 -31.47 -4.86
CA PHE A 88 -28.38 -31.86 -3.49
C PHE A 88 -29.37 -30.88 -2.88
N ALA A 89 -30.44 -31.39 -2.28
CA ALA A 89 -31.42 -30.58 -1.60
C ALA A 89 -31.29 -30.79 -0.09
N GLN A 90 -31.34 -29.71 0.67
CA GLN A 90 -31.47 -29.74 2.13
C GLN A 90 -32.67 -28.87 2.52
N ASN A 91 -33.70 -29.51 3.05
CA ASN A 91 -34.94 -28.85 3.46
C ASN A 91 -35.55 -27.94 2.37
N GLY A 92 -35.53 -28.41 1.12
CA GLY A 92 -36.09 -27.68 -0.03
C GLY A 92 -35.19 -26.60 -0.62
N VAL A 93 -33.93 -26.50 -0.15
CA VAL A 93 -32.93 -25.54 -0.64
C VAL A 93 -31.82 -26.28 -1.36
N ASP A 94 -31.35 -25.73 -2.49
CA ASP A 94 -30.23 -26.28 -3.25
C ASP A 94 -28.91 -26.06 -2.49
N VAL A 95 -28.11 -27.11 -2.40
CA VAL A 95 -26.77 -27.07 -1.81
C VAL A 95 -25.76 -27.06 -2.95
N ALA A 96 -25.01 -25.97 -3.05
CA ALA A 96 -23.88 -25.84 -3.96
C ALA A 96 -22.58 -26.21 -3.24
N PHE A 97 -21.68 -26.83 -4.00
CA PHE A 97 -20.30 -27.08 -3.58
C PHE A 97 -19.37 -26.26 -4.45
N ASP A 98 -18.22 -25.93 -3.88
CA ASP A 98 -17.15 -25.30 -4.63
C ASP A 98 -16.52 -26.27 -5.63
N GLN A 99 -15.81 -25.74 -6.62
CA GLN A 99 -15.00 -26.56 -7.53
C GLN A 99 -13.79 -27.15 -6.79
N ASP A 100 -13.17 -28.17 -7.40
CA ASP A 100 -11.96 -28.79 -6.85
C ASP A 100 -10.81 -27.76 -6.77
N LEU A 101 -10.01 -27.83 -5.71
CA LEU A 101 -8.85 -26.97 -5.57
C LEU A 101 -7.73 -27.50 -6.46
N VAL A 102 -7.52 -26.85 -7.60
CA VAL A 102 -6.51 -27.25 -8.58
C VAL A 102 -5.25 -26.40 -8.41
N TYR A 103 -4.12 -27.05 -8.13
CA TYR A 103 -2.80 -26.42 -8.17
C TYR A 103 -2.16 -26.52 -9.55
N ALA A 104 -1.69 -25.41 -10.12
CA ALA A 104 -0.91 -25.42 -11.35
C ALA A 104 0.24 -24.40 -11.38
N VAL A 105 1.32 -24.75 -12.07
CA VAL A 105 2.45 -23.84 -12.32
C VAL A 105 2.24 -23.14 -13.66
N LYS A 106 2.46 -21.82 -13.70
CA LYS A 106 2.37 -20.98 -14.89
C LYS A 106 3.75 -20.35 -15.16
N PRO A 107 4.42 -20.64 -16.29
CA PRO A 107 5.75 -20.11 -16.58
C PRO A 107 5.74 -18.71 -17.23
N GLY A 108 4.58 -18.09 -17.41
CA GLY A 108 4.39 -16.81 -18.08
C GLY A 108 2.92 -16.40 -18.06
N ASP A 109 2.54 -15.52 -18.98
CA ASP A 109 1.19 -14.96 -19.07
C ASP A 109 0.08 -16.02 -19.12
N TYR A 110 -1.06 -15.70 -18.52
CA TYR A 110 -2.20 -16.60 -18.44
C TYR A 110 -3.52 -15.84 -18.44
N THR A 111 -4.57 -16.44 -19.03
CA THR A 111 -5.94 -15.92 -18.93
C THR A 111 -6.74 -16.83 -18.01
N ALA A 112 -7.19 -16.31 -16.87
CA ALA A 112 -8.04 -17.04 -15.95
C ALA A 112 -9.44 -17.23 -16.54
N LEU A 113 -9.94 -18.47 -16.50
CA LEU A 113 -11.21 -18.91 -17.04
C LEU A 113 -12.16 -19.34 -15.89
N ALA A 114 -13.44 -19.56 -16.21
CA ALA A 114 -14.41 -20.07 -15.24
C ALA A 114 -14.06 -21.46 -14.68
N SER A 115 -13.22 -22.23 -15.38
CA SER A 115 -12.68 -23.51 -14.91
C SER A 115 -11.57 -23.36 -13.87
N ASP A 116 -11.03 -22.15 -13.68
CA ASP A 116 -10.00 -21.86 -12.68
C ASP A 116 -10.62 -21.41 -11.33
N ASP A 117 -11.92 -21.59 -11.16
CA ASP A 117 -12.59 -21.33 -9.87
C ASP A 117 -11.99 -22.22 -8.79
N ASN A 118 -11.72 -21.64 -7.63
CA ASN A 118 -11.00 -22.26 -6.51
C ASN A 118 -9.58 -22.76 -6.84
N ALA A 119 -8.99 -22.36 -7.98
CA ALA A 119 -7.64 -22.77 -8.34
C ALA A 119 -6.56 -21.99 -7.57
N VAL A 120 -5.38 -22.61 -7.43
CA VAL A 120 -4.15 -22.00 -6.93
C VAL A 120 -3.09 -22.06 -8.02
N HIS A 121 -2.80 -20.93 -8.65
CA HIS A 121 -1.75 -20.87 -9.67
C HIS A 121 -0.49 -20.19 -9.13
N ARG A 122 0.66 -20.84 -9.33
CA ARG A 122 1.98 -20.32 -9.01
C ARG A 122 2.69 -19.90 -10.28
N PHE A 123 3.01 -18.62 -10.39
CA PHE A 123 3.76 -18.05 -11.50
C PHE A 123 5.25 -18.08 -11.20
N THR A 124 6.05 -18.65 -12.10
CA THR A 124 7.50 -18.83 -11.92
C THR A 124 8.34 -17.85 -12.73
N ALA A 125 7.73 -16.80 -13.26
CA ALA A 125 8.35 -15.71 -14.00
C ALA A 125 7.47 -14.46 -13.86
N ALA A 126 7.99 -13.31 -14.29
CA ALA A 126 7.15 -12.13 -14.47
C ALA A 126 6.07 -12.42 -15.52
N ALA A 127 4.82 -12.07 -15.23
CA ALA A 127 3.67 -12.45 -16.05
C ALA A 127 2.52 -11.46 -15.93
N THR A 128 1.72 -11.34 -16.98
CA THR A 128 0.39 -10.76 -16.94
C THR A 128 -0.66 -11.86 -16.83
N LEU A 129 -1.46 -11.77 -15.77
CA LEU A 129 -2.60 -12.63 -15.54
C LEU A 129 -3.87 -11.85 -15.88
N THR A 130 -4.42 -12.13 -17.06
CA THR A 130 -5.69 -11.54 -17.49
C THR A 130 -6.84 -12.27 -16.83
N LEU A 131 -7.77 -11.54 -16.21
CA LEU A 131 -9.02 -12.14 -15.74
C LEU A 131 -10.06 -12.05 -16.84
N SER A 132 -10.70 -13.17 -17.19
CA SER A 132 -11.89 -13.15 -18.05
C SER A 132 -12.95 -12.23 -17.46
N ALA A 133 -13.85 -11.70 -18.30
CA ALA A 133 -14.85 -10.73 -17.87
C ALA A 133 -15.60 -11.19 -16.61
N ALA A 134 -15.79 -10.30 -15.64
CA ALA A 134 -16.43 -10.59 -14.36
C ALA A 134 -17.83 -11.20 -14.54
N ALA A 135 -18.57 -10.75 -15.55
CA ALA A 135 -19.88 -11.30 -15.90
C ALA A 135 -19.82 -12.75 -16.41
N THR A 136 -18.68 -13.17 -16.98
CA THR A 136 -18.44 -14.54 -17.46
C THR A 136 -17.95 -15.46 -16.35
N LEU A 137 -17.07 -14.97 -15.48
CA LEU A 137 -16.59 -15.71 -14.31
C LEU A 137 -17.70 -15.89 -13.28
N GLY A 138 -18.59 -14.90 -13.14
CA GLY A 138 -19.75 -14.95 -12.26
C GLY A 138 -19.44 -14.59 -10.82
N ALA A 139 -20.49 -14.33 -10.04
CA ALA A 139 -20.36 -14.02 -8.63
C ALA A 139 -19.85 -15.25 -7.84
N ASN A 140 -18.98 -14.99 -6.86
CA ASN A 140 -18.29 -15.98 -6.01
C ASN A 140 -17.15 -16.75 -6.69
N TRP A 141 -16.89 -16.53 -7.99
CA TRP A 141 -15.66 -17.04 -8.59
C TRP A 141 -14.47 -16.51 -7.81
N HIS A 142 -13.57 -17.39 -7.41
CA HIS A 142 -12.42 -17.00 -6.61
C HIS A 142 -11.18 -17.79 -6.97
N TYR A 143 -10.03 -17.18 -6.70
CA TYR A 143 -8.78 -17.64 -7.30
C TYR A 143 -7.57 -17.15 -6.51
N CYS A 144 -6.63 -18.06 -6.27
CA CYS A 144 -5.38 -17.74 -5.59
C CYS A 144 -4.22 -17.65 -6.58
N VAL A 145 -3.46 -16.56 -6.46
CA VAL A 145 -2.29 -16.29 -7.30
C VAL A 145 -1.06 -16.17 -6.41
N ILE A 146 -0.01 -16.91 -6.74
CA ILE A 146 1.30 -16.87 -6.08
C ILE A 146 2.33 -16.37 -7.09
N ALA A 147 3.02 -15.27 -6.79
CA ALA A 147 4.13 -14.73 -7.58
C ALA A 147 5.46 -15.26 -7.03
N ASP A 148 6.14 -16.14 -7.76
CA ASP A 148 7.34 -16.85 -7.27
C ASP A 148 8.37 -17.11 -8.39
N GLY A 149 8.85 -16.01 -8.96
CA GLY A 149 9.82 -15.97 -10.05
C GLY A 149 9.82 -14.63 -10.81
N GLY A 150 8.89 -13.74 -10.48
CA GLY A 150 8.79 -12.36 -10.95
C GLY A 150 7.46 -11.74 -10.53
N ASP A 151 7.29 -10.44 -10.78
CA ASP A 151 6.05 -9.74 -10.47
C ASP A 151 4.91 -10.23 -11.38
N VAL A 152 3.72 -10.44 -10.80
CA VAL A 152 2.52 -10.83 -11.55
C VAL A 152 1.56 -9.66 -11.62
N THR A 153 1.26 -9.17 -12.82
CA THR A 153 0.25 -8.13 -13.03
C THR A 153 -1.11 -8.77 -13.26
N ILE A 154 -2.05 -8.55 -12.35
CA ILE A 154 -3.45 -8.89 -12.54
C ILE A 154 -4.11 -7.81 -13.39
N ASP A 155 -4.70 -8.22 -14.51
CA ASP A 155 -5.31 -7.35 -15.51
C ASP A 155 -6.74 -7.82 -15.84
N PRO A 156 -7.77 -7.31 -15.14
CA PRO A 156 -9.17 -7.52 -15.51
C PRO A 156 -9.46 -7.12 -16.96
N ASN A 157 -10.31 -7.88 -17.64
CA ASN A 157 -10.61 -7.61 -19.05
C ASN A 157 -11.37 -6.27 -19.24
N GLY A 158 -10.77 -5.36 -20.03
CA GLY A 158 -11.44 -4.15 -20.50
C GLY A 158 -11.51 -3.03 -19.46
N ALA A 159 -12.73 -2.64 -19.06
CA ALA A 159 -12.99 -1.52 -18.14
C ALA A 159 -13.32 -1.96 -16.70
N GLU A 160 -13.21 -3.27 -16.42
CA GLU A 160 -13.44 -3.83 -15.10
C GLU A 160 -12.31 -3.44 -14.14
N MET A 161 -12.61 -3.37 -12.84
CA MET A 161 -11.65 -2.95 -11.83
C MET A 161 -11.35 -4.09 -10.86
N ILE A 162 -10.10 -4.14 -10.39
CA ILE A 162 -9.67 -4.92 -9.22
C ILE A 162 -9.34 -3.96 -8.08
N ASP A 163 -10.07 -4.09 -6.96
CA ASP A 163 -9.99 -3.16 -5.81
C ASP A 163 -10.17 -1.67 -6.14
N GLY A 164 -10.86 -1.36 -7.25
CA GLY A 164 -11.05 0.01 -7.74
C GLY A 164 -9.90 0.56 -8.60
N ALA A 165 -8.94 -0.28 -8.98
CA ALA A 165 -7.87 0.02 -9.93
C ALA A 165 -8.01 -0.81 -11.22
N ALA A 166 -7.41 -0.34 -12.31
CA ALA A 166 -7.42 -1.07 -13.58
C ALA A 166 -6.54 -2.33 -13.55
N THR A 167 -5.49 -2.33 -12.74
CA THR A 167 -4.59 -3.48 -12.55
C THR A 167 -4.13 -3.56 -11.10
N LEU A 168 -3.69 -4.74 -10.67
CA LEU A 168 -3.03 -4.98 -9.38
C LEU A 168 -1.74 -5.75 -9.64
N VAL A 169 -0.60 -5.22 -9.18
CA VAL A 169 0.67 -5.96 -9.25
C VAL A 169 0.86 -6.75 -7.96
N ILE A 170 1.12 -8.05 -8.05
CA ILE A 170 1.55 -8.89 -6.94
C ILE A 170 3.07 -8.96 -7.03
N PRO A 171 3.81 -8.35 -6.09
CA PRO A 171 5.27 -8.41 -6.12
C PRO A 171 5.76 -9.85 -5.95
N ASN A 172 6.91 -10.16 -6.56
CA ASN A 172 7.56 -11.45 -6.37
C ASN A 172 7.73 -11.80 -4.87
N GLY A 173 7.40 -13.04 -4.50
CA GLY A 173 7.42 -13.54 -3.13
C GLY A 173 6.10 -13.35 -2.35
N TYR A 174 5.07 -12.78 -2.98
CA TYR A 174 3.74 -12.60 -2.37
C TYR A 174 2.66 -13.41 -3.09
N SER A 175 1.48 -13.48 -2.45
CA SER A 175 0.28 -14.08 -3.00
C SER A 175 -0.93 -13.20 -2.74
N THR A 176 -1.99 -13.37 -3.53
CA THR A 176 -3.28 -12.75 -3.27
C THR A 176 -4.42 -13.73 -3.54
N PHE A 177 -5.51 -13.54 -2.80
CA PHE A 177 -6.79 -14.19 -3.06
C PHE A 177 -7.72 -13.19 -3.75
N ILE A 178 -8.34 -13.60 -4.85
CA ILE A 178 -9.21 -12.77 -5.68
C ILE A 178 -10.62 -13.33 -5.60
N VAL A 179 -11.62 -12.47 -5.48
CA VAL A 179 -13.04 -12.83 -5.56
C VAL A 179 -13.74 -11.93 -6.57
N CYS A 180 -14.60 -12.53 -7.40
CA CYS A 180 -15.44 -11.86 -8.37
C CYS A 180 -16.84 -11.58 -7.78
N SER A 181 -17.35 -10.36 -7.94
CA SER A 181 -18.74 -10.02 -7.61
C SER A 181 -19.72 -10.27 -8.75
N GLY A 182 -19.25 -10.73 -9.91
CA GLY A 182 -19.98 -10.75 -11.18
C GLY A 182 -19.91 -9.43 -11.96
N THR A 183 -19.28 -8.39 -11.40
CA THR A 183 -19.11 -7.07 -12.05
C THR A 183 -17.72 -6.46 -11.85
N ALA A 184 -17.02 -6.82 -10.77
CA ALA A 184 -15.69 -6.35 -10.44
C ALA A 184 -14.95 -7.43 -9.63
N PHE A 185 -13.65 -7.18 -9.40
CA PHE A 185 -12.78 -8.07 -8.64
C PHE A 185 -12.30 -7.40 -7.35
N PHE A 186 -12.14 -8.21 -6.32
CA PHE A 186 -11.73 -7.76 -4.99
C PHE A 186 -10.66 -8.70 -4.43
N THR A 187 -9.77 -8.15 -3.61
CA THR A 187 -8.82 -8.94 -2.83
C THR A 187 -8.99 -8.68 -1.32
N ASP A 188 -8.13 -9.29 -0.49
CA ASP A 188 -7.98 -8.93 0.93
C ASP A 188 -7.40 -7.52 1.15
N LYS A 189 -7.00 -6.84 0.06
CA LYS A 189 -6.42 -5.50 -0.01
C LYS A 189 -5.07 -5.38 0.70
N LEU A 190 -4.42 -6.47 1.10
CA LEU A 190 -3.11 -6.39 1.75
C LEU A 190 -2.07 -5.81 0.78
N ILE A 191 -2.00 -6.37 -0.44
CA ILE A 191 -1.06 -5.93 -1.48
C ILE A 191 -1.40 -4.51 -1.94
N ALA A 192 -2.68 -4.22 -2.21
CA ALA A 192 -3.14 -2.88 -2.58
C ALA A 192 -2.79 -1.83 -1.51
N LYS A 193 -2.96 -2.15 -0.21
CA LYS A 193 -2.57 -1.26 0.89
C LYS A 193 -1.06 -1.11 1.02
N ILE A 194 -0.27 -2.17 0.82
CA ILE A 194 1.19 -2.08 0.81
C ILE A 194 1.66 -1.18 -0.34
N GLN A 195 1.06 -1.29 -1.52
CA GLN A 195 1.37 -0.41 -2.66
C GLN A 195 0.97 1.04 -2.40
N ALA A 196 -0.19 1.27 -1.78
CA ALA A 196 -0.62 2.60 -1.37
C ALA A 196 0.28 3.23 -0.29
N LYS A 197 1.03 2.43 0.49
CA LYS A 197 2.03 2.95 1.46
C LYS A 197 3.22 3.65 0.79
N SER A 198 3.33 3.65 -0.55
CA SER A 198 4.33 4.47 -1.25
C SER A 198 4.23 5.96 -0.96
N GLU A 199 3.08 6.45 -0.48
CA GLU A 199 2.88 7.86 -0.12
C GLU A 199 3.30 8.20 1.31
N ILE A 200 3.56 7.19 2.16
CA ILE A 200 4.05 7.43 3.51
C ILE A 200 5.52 7.82 3.39
N ASN A 201 5.81 9.06 3.75
CA ASN A 201 7.17 9.58 3.86
C ASN A 201 7.38 9.97 5.32
N ASN A 202 8.30 9.30 6.02
CA ASN A 202 8.57 9.54 7.43
C ASN A 202 10.06 9.47 7.74
N VAL A 203 10.50 10.29 8.69
CA VAL A 203 11.85 10.24 9.26
C VAL A 203 11.75 10.11 10.78
N VAL A 204 12.45 9.13 11.34
CA VAL A 204 12.61 8.94 12.79
C VAL A 204 14.08 9.06 13.13
N GLY A 205 14.41 9.95 14.07
CA GLY A 205 15.81 10.28 14.37
C GLY A 205 16.49 10.95 13.18
N CYS A 206 17.71 10.51 12.87
CA CYS A 206 18.53 11.06 11.77
C CYS A 206 18.75 12.58 11.88
N GLU A 207 18.68 13.16 13.08
CA GLU A 207 19.10 14.55 13.29
C GLU A 207 20.61 14.67 13.07
N THR A 208 21.01 15.85 12.62
CA THR A 208 22.41 16.14 12.31
C THR A 208 23.08 16.92 13.41
N VAL A 209 24.35 16.63 13.60
CA VAL A 209 25.23 17.29 14.56
C VAL A 209 26.38 17.89 13.76
N TYR A 210 26.61 19.18 13.96
CA TYR A 210 27.82 19.83 13.45
C TYR A 210 29.06 19.19 14.08
N VAL A 211 30.04 18.81 13.26
CA VAL A 211 31.30 18.22 13.75
C VAL A 211 32.49 19.13 13.46
N SER A 212 32.59 19.64 12.23
CA SER A 212 33.67 20.53 11.81
C SER A 212 33.21 21.47 10.70
N SER A 213 34.10 22.35 10.24
CA SER A 213 33.87 23.23 9.09
C SER A 213 33.54 22.48 7.80
N THR A 214 33.78 21.16 7.71
CA THR A 214 33.54 20.38 6.51
C THR A 214 32.72 19.12 6.75
N SER A 215 32.39 18.80 8.00
CA SER A 215 31.72 17.54 8.33
C SER A 215 30.55 17.70 9.28
N ILE A 216 29.54 16.86 9.07
CA ILE A 216 28.42 16.66 9.98
C ILE A 216 28.36 15.18 10.36
N GLN A 217 27.77 14.89 11.51
CA GLN A 217 27.36 13.54 11.88
C GLN A 217 25.84 13.45 11.75
N ILE A 218 25.34 12.39 11.14
CA ILE A 218 23.92 12.07 11.11
C ILE A 218 23.70 10.96 12.14
N LYS A 219 22.78 11.17 13.10
CA LYS A 219 22.46 10.20 14.15
C LYS A 219 21.82 8.94 13.58
N THR A 220 21.74 7.90 14.40
CA THR A 220 20.96 6.68 14.10
C THR A 220 19.48 7.02 13.88
N GLY A 221 18.79 6.16 13.14
CA GLY A 221 17.37 6.32 12.91
C GLY A 221 16.88 5.50 11.73
N GLU A 222 15.70 5.86 11.24
CA GLU A 222 15.03 5.18 10.15
C GLU A 222 14.37 6.20 9.25
N VAL A 223 14.41 5.93 7.94
CA VAL A 223 13.63 6.67 6.98
C VAL A 223 12.76 5.72 6.19
N PHE A 224 11.55 6.17 5.91
CA PHE A 224 10.63 5.48 5.05
C PHE A 224 10.19 6.48 3.97
N PHE A 225 10.64 6.28 2.73
CA PHE A 225 10.21 7.09 1.59
C PHE A 225 9.96 6.19 0.39
N ASN A 226 8.95 6.48 -0.43
CA ASN A 226 8.70 5.77 -1.69
C ASN A 226 8.64 4.24 -1.52
N SER A 227 7.99 3.76 -0.46
CA SER A 227 7.95 2.33 -0.05
C SER A 227 9.30 1.71 0.32
N LYS A 228 10.36 2.51 0.49
CA LYS A 228 11.70 2.03 0.88
C LYS A 228 11.95 2.38 2.34
N ASN A 229 12.19 1.33 3.13
CA ASN A 229 12.69 1.44 4.48
C ASN A 229 14.23 1.41 4.44
N VAL A 230 14.87 2.39 5.09
CA VAL A 230 16.32 2.41 5.29
C VAL A 230 16.61 2.64 6.77
N VAL A 231 17.31 1.69 7.39
CA VAL A 231 17.70 1.72 8.80
C VAL A 231 19.16 2.12 8.93
N TYR A 232 19.43 3.11 9.77
CA TYR A 232 20.76 3.61 10.09
C TYR A 232 21.15 3.16 11.50
N ALA A 233 21.76 1.98 11.58
CA ALA A 233 22.13 1.34 12.84
C ALA A 233 23.27 2.05 13.60
N SER A 234 24.07 2.86 12.92
CA SER A 234 25.16 3.65 13.51
C SER A 234 25.11 5.09 13.00
N ALA A 235 25.53 6.03 13.85
CA ALA A 235 25.73 7.40 13.41
C ALA A 235 26.90 7.48 12.42
N LEU A 236 26.72 8.20 11.31
CA LEU A 236 27.73 8.34 10.26
C LEU A 236 28.22 9.78 10.21
N THR A 237 29.53 9.98 10.34
CA THR A 237 30.17 11.28 10.09
C THR A 237 30.50 11.38 8.61
N LYS A 238 30.01 12.40 7.91
CA LYS A 238 30.19 12.59 6.48
C LYS A 238 30.84 13.95 6.19
N SER A 239 31.70 13.98 5.17
CA SER A 239 32.46 15.18 4.77
C SER A 239 31.91 15.80 3.49
N LEU A 240 31.62 17.10 3.54
CA LEU A 240 31.19 17.91 2.39
C LEU A 240 32.36 18.31 1.50
N SER A 241 33.60 17.94 1.82
CA SER A 241 34.77 18.27 1.01
C SER A 241 35.03 17.27 -0.11
N ASN A 242 34.34 16.12 -0.10
CA ASN A 242 34.60 15.02 -1.03
C ASN A 242 33.28 14.48 -1.59
N THR A 243 33.36 13.94 -2.81
CA THR A 243 32.27 13.21 -3.43
C THR A 243 31.91 11.95 -2.64
N PHE A 244 30.70 11.45 -2.86
CA PHE A 244 30.12 10.33 -2.14
C PHE A 244 31.11 9.16 -2.04
N THR A 245 31.30 8.68 -0.82
CA THR A 245 31.99 7.44 -0.50
C THR A 245 31.23 6.78 0.63
N ALA A 246 30.87 5.51 0.46
CA ALA A 246 30.04 4.82 1.43
C ALA A 246 30.73 4.65 2.80
N GLY A 247 29.96 4.66 3.88
CA GLY A 247 30.40 4.43 5.25
C GLY A 247 30.81 5.68 6.03
N ASN A 248 31.24 5.45 7.27
CA ASN A 248 31.67 6.50 8.19
C ASN A 248 32.95 7.19 7.70
N SER A 249 33.05 8.49 7.94
CA SER A 249 34.14 9.37 7.47
C SER A 249 34.25 9.49 5.94
N GLY A 250 33.27 8.99 5.20
CA GLY A 250 33.20 9.15 3.74
C GLY A 250 32.78 10.55 3.31
N GLY A 251 33.14 10.91 2.08
CA GLY A 251 32.53 12.06 1.41
C GLY A 251 31.04 11.83 1.17
N PHE A 252 30.28 12.90 0.99
CA PHE A 252 28.86 12.79 0.66
C PHE A 252 28.37 13.77 -0.39
N LEU A 253 29.23 14.53 -1.07
CA LEU A 253 28.75 15.31 -2.22
C LEU A 253 28.30 14.38 -3.35
N ASP A 254 27.12 14.61 -3.93
CA ASP A 254 26.67 13.90 -5.12
C ASP A 254 27.61 14.15 -6.31
N ILE A 255 28.13 15.38 -6.41
CA ILE A 255 29.09 15.79 -7.43
C ILE A 255 29.94 16.99 -6.97
N GLY A 256 31.11 17.13 -7.59
CA GLY A 256 31.91 18.35 -7.51
C GLY A 256 32.58 18.57 -6.15
N VAL A 257 32.69 19.84 -5.77
CA VAL A 257 33.37 20.31 -4.56
C VAL A 257 32.48 21.26 -3.78
N MET A 258 32.75 21.41 -2.48
CA MET A 258 32.03 22.35 -1.62
C MET A 258 32.10 23.77 -2.17
N GLN A 259 30.93 24.42 -2.23
CA GLN A 259 30.76 25.79 -2.69
C GLN A 259 30.34 26.71 -1.54
N ALA A 260 30.78 27.96 -1.61
CA ALA A 260 30.46 29.01 -0.67
C ALA A 260 29.01 29.47 -0.79
N SER A 261 28.40 29.83 0.35
CA SER A 261 27.06 30.43 0.41
C SER A 261 25.98 29.61 -0.30
N LYS A 262 25.99 28.28 -0.10
CA LYS A 262 25.03 27.35 -0.70
C LYS A 262 24.20 26.62 0.34
N THR A 263 23.06 26.13 -0.14
CA THR A 263 22.19 25.19 0.54
C THR A 263 22.41 23.81 -0.05
N TYR A 264 22.92 22.89 0.76
CA TYR A 264 23.02 21.48 0.43
C TYR A 264 21.87 20.75 1.10
N PHE A 265 21.12 19.99 0.32
CA PHE A 265 20.08 19.08 0.79
C PHE A 265 20.70 17.72 1.01
N VAL A 266 20.50 17.17 2.20
CA VAL A 266 20.96 15.82 2.54
C VAL A 266 19.82 14.87 2.25
N HIS A 267 20.12 13.83 1.49
CA HIS A 267 19.23 12.76 1.10
C HIS A 267 19.73 11.43 1.67
N SER A 268 18.78 10.59 2.04
CA SER A 268 19.02 9.18 2.32
C SER A 268 19.31 8.46 1.00
N VAL A 269 20.33 7.59 1.00
CA VAL A 269 20.60 6.66 -0.09
C VAL A 269 20.60 5.23 0.43
N ARG A 270 20.24 4.29 -0.43
CA ARG A 270 20.14 2.86 -0.11
C ARG A 270 20.93 2.05 -1.12
N ASN A 271 21.74 1.11 -0.66
CA ASN A 271 22.43 0.19 -1.55
C ASN A 271 21.42 -0.79 -2.18
N LEU A 272 21.46 -0.92 -3.51
CA LEU A 272 20.51 -1.73 -4.28
C LEU A 272 20.61 -3.23 -3.99
N THR A 273 21.79 -3.70 -3.57
CA THR A 273 22.04 -5.13 -3.30
C THR A 273 21.83 -5.47 -1.83
N THR A 274 22.38 -4.66 -0.92
CA THR A 274 22.43 -4.99 0.51
C THR A 274 21.33 -4.31 1.33
N GLY A 275 20.68 -3.27 0.79
CA GLY A 275 19.69 -2.47 1.51
C GLY A 275 20.27 -1.55 2.59
N VAL A 276 21.59 -1.50 2.75
CA VAL A 276 22.27 -0.62 3.73
C VAL A 276 22.08 0.85 3.36
N GLY A 277 21.89 1.70 4.38
CA GLY A 277 21.72 3.14 4.23
C GLY A 277 23.01 3.95 4.30
N ASP A 278 23.07 5.05 3.54
CA ASP A 278 24.07 6.12 3.68
C ASP A 278 23.46 7.48 3.30
N TRP A 279 24.26 8.55 3.25
CA TRP A 279 23.81 9.91 3.04
C TRP A 279 24.51 10.54 1.84
N VAL A 280 23.77 11.33 1.07
CA VAL A 280 24.33 12.18 0.01
C VAL A 280 23.82 13.61 0.16
N ALA A 281 24.71 14.59 0.06
CA ALA A 281 24.44 16.01 0.01
C ALA A 281 24.44 16.47 -1.46
N SER A 282 23.42 17.22 -1.86
CA SER A 282 23.26 17.76 -3.21
C SER A 282 22.77 19.19 -3.17
N LEU A 283 23.02 19.97 -4.22
CA LEU A 283 22.35 21.26 -4.43
C LEU A 283 20.88 21.11 -4.85
N GLN A 284 20.41 19.89 -5.11
CA GLN A 284 19.04 19.60 -5.53
C GLN A 284 18.16 19.22 -4.33
N SER A 285 17.03 19.92 -4.17
CA SER A 285 16.04 19.61 -3.12
C SER A 285 15.16 18.40 -3.48
N VAL A 286 15.03 18.10 -4.78
CA VAL A 286 14.22 17.00 -5.31
C VAL A 286 15.09 15.75 -5.46
N PRO A 287 14.78 14.61 -4.79
CA PRO A 287 15.58 13.40 -4.84
C PRO A 287 15.87 12.88 -6.25
N ALA A 288 14.88 12.96 -7.15
CA ALA A 288 15.00 12.51 -8.54
C ALA A 288 15.99 13.34 -9.38
N LEU A 289 16.39 14.52 -8.92
CA LEU A 289 17.35 15.41 -9.60
C LEU A 289 18.78 15.28 -9.06
N VAL A 290 18.98 14.53 -7.96
CA VAL A 290 20.31 14.30 -7.38
C VAL A 290 21.19 13.53 -8.37
N SER A 291 22.43 13.99 -8.55
CA SER A 291 23.36 13.35 -9.49
C SER A 291 23.77 11.96 -9.00
N VAL A 292 23.48 10.92 -9.78
CA VAL A 292 23.85 9.53 -9.45
C VAL A 292 25.24 9.11 -9.95
N ALA A 293 26.02 10.04 -10.54
CA ALA A 293 27.32 9.72 -11.15
C ALA A 293 28.33 9.09 -10.16
N ASN A 294 28.29 9.49 -8.89
CA ASN A 294 29.16 8.94 -7.84
C ASN A 294 28.42 7.96 -6.91
N LEU A 295 27.21 7.53 -7.27
CA LEU A 295 26.32 6.69 -6.47
C LEU A 295 26.09 5.31 -7.12
N THR A 296 27.09 4.74 -7.78
CA THR A 296 26.98 3.42 -8.42
C THR A 296 26.53 2.36 -7.42
N ASP A 297 25.48 1.61 -7.74
CA ASP A 297 24.80 0.61 -6.88
C ASP A 297 23.99 1.20 -5.70
N TRP A 298 23.72 2.50 -5.70
CA TRP A 298 22.89 3.19 -4.71
C TRP A 298 21.70 3.88 -5.37
N GLU A 299 20.56 3.87 -4.69
CA GLU A 299 19.37 4.66 -5.02
C GLU A 299 19.18 5.81 -4.03
N VAL A 300 18.75 6.98 -4.51
CA VAL A 300 18.37 8.12 -3.66
C VAL A 300 16.92 7.92 -3.23
N VAL A 301 16.70 7.86 -1.92
CA VAL A 301 15.42 7.45 -1.33
C VAL A 301 14.54 8.65 -1.00
N GLY A 302 15.10 9.69 -0.39
CA GLY A 302 14.35 10.88 0.01
C GLY A 302 15.17 11.90 0.77
N ARG A 303 14.69 13.14 0.81
CA ARG A 303 15.36 14.26 1.48
C ARG A 303 15.11 14.20 2.98
N VAL A 304 16.18 14.33 3.75
CA VAL A 304 16.13 14.26 5.22
C VAL A 304 16.62 15.52 5.91
N ASN A 305 17.52 16.31 5.31
CA ASN A 305 18.18 17.38 6.05
C ASN A 305 18.66 18.51 5.14
N VAL A 306 19.15 19.58 5.75
CA VAL A 306 19.71 20.77 5.08
C VAL A 306 21.01 21.16 5.78
N VAL A 307 22.02 21.50 4.98
CA VAL A 307 23.31 22.04 5.41
C VAL A 307 23.54 23.37 4.70
N LEU A 308 23.85 24.42 5.45
CA LEU A 308 24.20 25.73 4.90
C LEU A 308 25.71 25.94 4.94
N THR A 309 26.28 26.49 3.88
CA THR A 309 27.70 26.89 3.85
C THR A 309 27.86 28.39 3.96
N THR A 310 28.98 28.83 4.55
CA THR A 310 29.37 30.23 4.67
C THR A 310 30.08 30.70 3.41
N SER A 311 30.37 32.01 3.33
CA SER A 311 31.19 32.58 2.26
C SER A 311 32.63 32.05 2.22
N GLY A 312 33.11 31.45 3.31
CA GLY A 312 34.46 30.91 3.44
C GLY A 312 34.58 29.41 3.16
N ASN A 313 33.62 28.80 2.45
CA ASN A 313 33.57 27.34 2.22
C ASN A 313 33.62 26.52 3.53
N ALA A 314 32.87 26.96 4.54
CA ALA A 314 32.70 26.21 5.78
C ALA A 314 31.21 25.93 6.03
N ILE A 315 30.90 24.76 6.59
CA ILE A 315 29.56 24.45 7.11
C ILE A 315 29.26 25.45 8.21
N ARG A 316 28.12 26.11 8.11
CA ARG A 316 27.61 27.01 9.14
C ARG A 316 27.33 26.18 10.39
N GLN A 317 27.83 26.60 11.54
CA GLN A 317 27.59 25.89 12.79
C GLN A 317 26.13 26.06 13.24
N TYR A 318 25.50 24.94 13.62
CA TYR A 318 24.11 24.91 14.08
C TYR A 318 23.90 23.84 15.15
N VAL A 319 22.77 23.95 15.84
CA VAL A 319 22.14 22.90 16.64
C VAL A 319 20.83 22.52 15.97
N GLN A 320 20.57 21.22 15.82
CA GLN A 320 19.31 20.72 15.27
C GLN A 320 18.55 19.94 16.35
N ASP A 321 17.28 20.27 16.52
CA ASP A 321 16.32 19.52 17.33
C ASP A 321 15.07 19.26 16.48
N GLY A 322 14.88 18.01 16.04
CA GLY A 322 13.82 17.68 15.09
C GLY A 322 13.97 18.46 13.77
N ASN A 323 12.97 19.27 13.42
CA ASN A 323 13.00 20.11 12.21
C ASN A 323 13.59 21.51 12.48
N GLU A 324 13.81 21.88 13.74
CA GLU A 324 14.31 23.19 14.13
C GLU A 324 15.83 23.25 14.01
N TYR A 325 16.32 24.21 13.22
CA TYR A 325 17.73 24.54 13.08
C TYR A 325 18.01 25.87 13.75
N ARG A 326 18.94 25.89 14.69
CA ARG A 326 19.39 27.11 15.39
C ARG A 326 20.85 27.34 15.06
N ILE A 327 21.13 28.43 14.35
CA ILE A 327 22.49 28.80 13.98
C ILE A 327 23.18 29.36 15.22
N THR A 328 24.38 28.86 15.53
CA THR A 328 25.10 29.25 16.77
C THR A 328 25.45 30.74 16.81
N ALA A 329 25.73 31.34 15.65
CA ALA A 329 25.96 32.78 15.50
C ALA A 329 25.00 33.36 14.46
N ALA A 330 24.05 34.19 14.91
CA ALA A 330 23.07 34.81 14.03
C ALA A 330 23.73 35.54 12.86
N VAL A 331 23.21 35.32 11.66
CA VAL A 331 23.76 35.83 10.40
C VAL A 331 23.20 37.22 10.17
N GLN A 332 24.07 38.20 9.98
CA GLN A 332 23.65 39.54 9.60
C GLN A 332 23.28 39.57 8.12
N GLU A 333 21.98 39.68 7.84
CA GLU A 333 21.45 39.77 6.48
C GLU A 333 21.41 41.22 6.00
N TYR A 334 21.18 42.17 6.92
CA TYR A 334 21.19 43.60 6.63
C TYR A 334 21.74 44.40 7.80
N ASN A 335 22.52 45.44 7.50
CA ASN A 335 22.94 46.45 8.46
C ASN A 335 23.12 47.79 7.72
N GLY A 336 22.24 48.76 8.02
CA GLY A 336 22.25 50.02 7.29
C GLY A 336 21.14 50.98 7.71
N SER A 337 20.91 51.97 6.85
CA SER A 337 19.84 52.97 6.98
C SER A 337 18.52 52.47 6.35
N GLY A 338 17.54 53.35 6.16
CA GLY A 338 16.28 53.00 5.51
C GLY A 338 16.48 52.48 4.08
N ILE A 339 15.71 51.46 3.70
CA ILE A 339 15.68 50.86 2.38
C ILE A 339 14.24 50.51 2.00
N ALA A 340 13.90 50.74 0.73
CA ALA A 340 12.64 50.30 0.16
C ALA A 340 12.53 48.77 0.22
N ALA A 341 11.30 48.26 0.13
CA ALA A 341 11.06 46.83 0.12
C ALA A 341 11.83 46.15 -1.02
N THR A 342 12.59 45.12 -0.67
CA THR A 342 13.45 44.41 -1.61
C THR A 342 13.50 42.92 -1.28
N ASP A 343 13.62 42.11 -2.32
CA ASP A 343 13.74 40.66 -2.19
C ASP A 343 15.20 40.28 -1.92
N ILE A 344 15.41 39.44 -0.93
CA ILE A 344 16.72 38.86 -0.60
C ILE A 344 16.62 37.35 -0.48
N GLN A 345 17.73 36.68 -0.77
CA GLN A 345 17.96 35.30 -0.35
C GLN A 345 18.76 35.34 0.96
N PRO A 346 18.15 35.08 2.13
CA PRO A 346 18.87 35.09 3.40
C PRO A 346 19.91 33.98 3.42
N VAL A 347 21.14 34.28 3.86
CA VAL A 347 22.26 33.31 3.86
C VAL A 347 22.25 32.43 5.13
N GLY A 348 21.45 32.79 6.13
CA GLY A 348 21.13 31.92 7.28
C GLY A 348 19.84 31.11 7.12
N ALA A 349 19.25 31.06 5.93
CA ALA A 349 18.11 30.21 5.63
C ALA A 349 18.32 29.45 4.30
N PRO A 350 17.65 28.31 4.10
CA PRO A 350 17.79 27.55 2.87
C PRO A 350 17.23 28.27 1.63
N ALA A 351 17.99 28.22 0.54
CA ALA A 351 17.52 28.53 -0.80
C ALA A 351 16.85 27.30 -1.42
N GLY A 352 15.87 27.51 -2.31
CA GLY A 352 15.22 26.44 -3.09
C GLY A 352 14.13 25.66 -2.37
N ILE A 353 13.79 26.02 -1.13
CA ILE A 353 12.63 25.50 -0.39
C ILE A 353 11.95 26.61 0.42
N THR A 354 10.70 26.37 0.81
CA THR A 354 10.05 27.17 1.85
C THR A 354 10.54 26.72 3.23
N SER A 355 10.82 27.68 4.11
CA SER A 355 11.17 27.44 5.51
C SER A 355 10.56 28.54 6.37
N GLU A 356 10.33 28.26 7.65
CA GLU A 356 10.03 29.32 8.60
C GLU A 356 11.33 29.84 9.19
N ILE A 357 11.68 31.09 8.90
CA ILE A 357 12.95 31.69 9.29
C ILE A 357 12.79 32.40 10.63
N TYR A 358 13.79 32.27 11.49
CA TYR A 358 13.85 32.95 12.79
C TYR A 358 14.67 34.22 12.68
N TRP A 359 14.01 35.35 12.90
CA TRP A 359 14.59 36.67 12.75
C TRP A 359 14.93 37.29 14.10
N VAL A 360 16.00 38.05 14.13
CA VAL A 360 16.27 39.06 15.14
C VAL A 360 16.25 40.42 14.44
N LEU A 361 15.24 41.22 14.76
CA LEU A 361 15.05 42.55 14.22
C LEU A 361 15.58 43.55 15.24
N ALA A 362 16.44 44.47 14.82
CA ALA A 362 16.95 45.53 15.66
C ALA A 362 16.76 46.89 14.97
N VAL A 363 16.20 47.84 15.72
CA VAL A 363 16.01 49.22 15.30
C VAL A 363 16.62 50.12 16.36
N ASN A 364 17.55 50.99 15.96
CA ASN A 364 18.12 52.02 16.84
C ASN A 364 17.74 53.38 16.28
N SER A 365 16.84 54.06 16.97
CA SER A 365 16.31 55.38 16.62
C SER A 365 17.02 56.45 17.45
N ALA A 366 17.60 57.46 16.79
CA ALA A 366 18.11 58.64 17.48
C ALA A 366 16.98 59.44 18.16
N ALA A 367 17.31 60.43 18.97
CA ALA A 367 16.29 61.32 19.54
C ALA A 367 15.41 61.93 18.43
N ASN A 368 14.11 62.01 18.67
CA ASN A 368 13.08 62.50 17.75
C ASN A 368 13.05 61.73 16.42
N SER A 369 13.32 60.42 16.46
CA SER A 369 13.37 59.56 15.28
C SER A 369 12.42 58.37 15.43
N SER A 370 11.90 57.88 14.30
CA SER A 370 11.00 56.74 14.25
C SER A 370 11.36 55.86 13.06
N GLY A 371 11.43 54.56 13.30
CA GLY A 371 11.67 53.60 12.25
C GLY A 371 11.06 52.23 12.49
N GLU A 372 10.86 51.52 11.39
CA GLU A 372 10.30 50.18 11.33
C GLU A 372 11.17 49.27 10.46
N LEU A 373 11.32 48.01 10.88
CA LEU A 373 11.97 46.94 10.14
C LEU A 373 10.97 45.79 9.99
N GLY A 374 10.88 45.21 8.79
CA GLY A 374 10.03 44.04 8.56
C GLY A 374 10.63 43.05 7.57
N ALA A 375 10.25 41.76 7.70
CA ALA A 375 10.66 40.68 6.80
C ALA A 375 9.58 39.58 6.66
N GLY A 376 9.29 39.12 5.44
CA GLY A 376 8.33 38.03 5.19
C GLY A 376 8.23 37.62 3.72
N ALA A 377 7.43 36.58 3.42
CA ALA A 377 7.19 36.12 2.05
C ALA A 377 6.32 37.10 1.21
N ASP A 378 5.43 37.84 1.88
CA ASP A 378 4.42 38.70 1.27
C ASP A 378 4.86 40.17 1.23
N ALA A 379 4.22 40.95 0.35
CA ALA A 379 4.49 42.38 0.20
C ALA A 379 4.18 43.19 1.48
N VAL A 380 4.70 44.42 1.53
CA VAL A 380 4.73 45.37 2.67
C VAL A 380 3.40 45.55 3.43
N THR A 381 2.26 45.23 2.84
CA THR A 381 0.94 45.46 3.43
C THR A 381 0.51 44.42 4.49
N SER A 382 1.23 43.31 4.65
CA SER A 382 0.95 42.32 5.72
C SER A 382 2.20 41.55 6.18
N PRO A 383 3.23 42.22 6.72
CA PRO A 383 4.45 41.54 7.14
C PRO A 383 4.25 40.82 8.48
N VAL A 384 4.65 39.54 8.55
CA VAL A 384 4.44 38.68 9.73
C VAL A 384 5.50 38.91 10.81
N ALA A 385 6.71 39.36 10.44
CA ALA A 385 7.77 39.75 11.37
C ALA A 385 8.08 41.25 11.20
N VAL A 386 7.63 42.08 12.16
CA VAL A 386 7.78 43.54 12.14
C VAL A 386 8.24 44.04 13.50
N PHE A 387 9.08 45.06 13.51
CA PHE A 387 9.49 45.75 14.72
C PHE A 387 9.69 47.24 14.50
N ASN A 388 9.09 48.06 15.34
CA ASN A 388 9.14 49.51 15.27
C ASN A 388 9.68 50.12 16.58
N VAL A 389 10.52 51.16 16.46
CA VAL A 389 11.04 51.92 17.61
C VAL A 389 10.83 53.40 17.38
N ASN A 390 10.03 54.01 18.27
CA ASN A 390 9.68 55.42 18.25
C ASN A 390 10.38 56.13 19.41
N ALA A 391 11.45 56.87 19.11
CA ALA A 391 12.24 57.60 20.09
C ALA A 391 11.72 59.04 20.23
N GLY A 392 11.31 59.40 21.45
CA GLY A 392 11.00 60.79 21.82
C GLY A 392 12.28 61.60 22.01
N ASN A 393 12.38 62.38 23.09
CA ASN A 393 13.52 63.28 23.32
C ASN A 393 14.86 62.58 23.58
N THR A 394 14.85 61.25 23.78
CA THR A 394 16.05 60.43 23.99
C THR A 394 16.10 59.32 22.95
N ALA A 395 17.32 58.95 22.54
CA ALA A 395 17.53 57.83 21.64
C ALA A 395 17.01 56.53 22.28
N GLN A 396 16.42 55.67 21.46
CA GLN A 396 15.92 54.37 21.86
C GLN A 396 16.45 53.28 20.94
N ALA A 397 16.80 52.14 21.51
CA ALA A 397 17.19 50.95 20.79
C ALA A 397 16.38 49.78 21.28
N GLY A 398 15.89 48.96 20.35
CA GLY A 398 15.10 47.77 20.66
C GLY A 398 15.49 46.60 19.79
N ARG A 399 15.23 45.39 20.30
CA ARG A 399 15.41 44.15 19.56
C ARG A 399 14.27 43.20 19.87
N VAL A 400 13.79 42.49 18.87
CA VAL A 400 12.78 41.44 19.03
C VAL A 400 13.14 40.23 18.18
N SER A 401 12.74 39.06 18.67
CA SER A 401 12.75 37.82 17.88
C SER A 401 11.39 37.63 17.23
N ALA A 402 11.39 37.32 15.94
CA ALA A 402 10.16 37.08 15.18
C ALA A 402 10.36 35.92 14.20
N ARG A 403 9.27 35.44 13.61
CA ARG A 403 9.30 34.37 12.62
C ARG A 403 8.53 34.78 11.39
N SER A 404 9.02 34.41 10.21
CA SER A 404 8.24 34.51 8.99
C SER A 404 8.62 33.42 7.99
N ARG A 405 7.66 33.01 7.18
CA ARG A 405 7.86 31.99 6.15
C ARG A 405 8.53 32.60 4.92
N SER A 406 9.43 31.84 4.28
CA SER A 406 9.97 32.16 2.97
C SER A 406 9.10 31.62 1.83
N ARG A 407 9.23 32.18 0.64
CA ARG A 407 8.61 31.64 -0.58
C ARG A 407 9.16 30.24 -0.87
N SER A 408 8.54 29.51 -1.81
CA SER A 408 9.02 28.19 -2.26
C SER A 408 10.47 28.20 -2.76
N THR A 409 10.99 29.37 -3.14
CA THR A 409 12.39 29.57 -3.58
C THR A 409 13.36 29.87 -2.44
N GLY A 410 12.90 30.05 -1.19
CA GLY A 410 13.72 30.50 -0.07
C GLY A 410 13.83 32.02 0.09
N ILE A 411 13.31 32.79 -0.88
CA ILE A 411 13.37 34.26 -0.89
C ILE A 411 12.38 34.85 0.10
N VAL A 412 12.76 35.98 0.69
CA VAL A 412 11.90 36.86 1.49
C VAL A 412 11.99 38.30 0.99
N THR A 413 10.92 39.06 1.17
CA THR A 413 10.95 40.51 1.06
C THR A 413 11.28 41.10 2.41
N PHE A 414 12.19 42.07 2.47
CA PHE A 414 12.44 42.87 3.67
C PHE A 414 12.37 44.37 3.36
N TYR A 415 12.14 45.18 4.38
CA TYR A 415 12.16 46.63 4.25
C TYR A 415 12.64 47.28 5.55
N ALA A 416 13.16 48.50 5.45
CA ALA A 416 13.49 49.33 6.60
C ALA A 416 13.01 50.76 6.35
N ILE A 417 11.98 51.21 7.07
CA ILE A 417 11.34 52.50 6.83
C ILE A 417 11.75 53.46 7.94
N THR A 418 12.37 54.59 7.58
CA THR A 418 12.59 55.72 8.47
C THR A 418 11.47 56.72 8.25
N THR A 419 10.57 56.85 9.22
CA THR A 419 9.43 57.76 9.13
C THR A 419 9.87 59.20 9.40
N VAL A 420 10.71 59.39 10.42
CA VAL A 420 11.32 60.68 10.77
C VAL A 420 12.71 60.48 11.38
N GLY A 421 13.58 61.48 11.22
CA GLY A 421 14.88 61.55 11.89
C GLY A 421 15.91 60.57 11.34
N SER A 422 16.78 60.06 12.21
CA SER A 422 17.88 59.16 11.86
C SER A 422 17.75 57.83 12.59
N VAL A 423 17.74 56.74 11.83
CA VAL A 423 17.54 55.38 12.34
C VAL A 423 18.53 54.43 11.66
N SER A 424 19.03 53.47 12.44
CA SER A 424 19.82 52.34 11.94
C SER A 424 19.10 51.03 12.18
N TYR A 425 19.23 50.11 11.24
CA TYR A 425 18.52 48.85 11.21
C TYR A 425 19.51 47.69 11.12
N THR A 426 19.24 46.62 11.85
CA THR A 426 19.94 45.36 11.69
C THR A 426 18.93 44.23 11.59
N LEU A 427 18.98 43.48 10.49
CA LEU A 427 18.24 42.23 10.31
C LEU A 427 19.21 41.07 10.45
N ARG A 428 18.88 40.12 11.32
CA ARG A 428 19.65 38.87 11.43
C ARG A 428 18.75 37.65 11.33
N SER A 429 19.21 36.62 10.63
CA SER A 429 18.63 35.28 10.70
C SER A 429 19.36 34.47 11.77
N SER A 430 18.62 33.73 12.59
CA SER A 430 19.15 32.96 13.74
C SER A 430 18.88 31.47 13.63
N GLY A 431 18.12 31.05 12.61
CA GLY A 431 17.69 29.68 12.44
C GLY A 431 16.51 29.58 11.48
N PHE A 432 16.05 28.36 11.28
CA PHE A 432 14.85 28.07 10.49
C PHE A 432 14.22 26.75 10.89
N ASN A 433 12.95 26.56 10.54
CA ASN A 433 12.26 25.28 10.61
C ASN A 433 11.98 24.76 9.19
N ASP A 434 12.38 23.52 8.91
CA ASP A 434 12.10 22.84 7.64
C ASP A 434 10.92 21.87 7.76
N TYR A 435 9.71 22.39 7.52
CA TYR A 435 8.47 21.60 7.54
C TYR A 435 8.31 20.68 6.34
N THR A 436 9.22 20.74 5.36
CA THR A 436 9.12 19.91 4.16
C THR A 436 9.79 18.54 4.35
N VAL A 437 10.39 18.28 5.53
CA VAL A 437 10.83 16.93 5.94
C VAL A 437 9.82 16.34 6.94
N PRO A 438 9.26 15.16 6.67
CA PRO A 438 8.21 14.57 7.50
C PRO A 438 8.79 13.82 8.71
N ARG A 439 9.30 14.55 9.71
CA ARG A 439 9.79 13.95 10.96
C ARG A 439 8.65 13.60 11.91
N LEU A 440 8.64 12.38 12.44
CA LEU A 440 7.63 11.92 13.40
C LEU A 440 7.79 12.53 14.81
N ASN A 441 9.01 12.97 15.18
CA ASN A 441 9.32 13.57 16.47
C ASN A 441 9.79 15.04 16.38
N GLY A 442 9.68 15.66 15.20
CA GLY A 442 10.04 17.07 15.00
C GLY A 442 8.78 17.92 15.08
N ALA A 443 8.58 18.55 16.24
CA ALA A 443 7.47 19.43 16.62
C ALA A 443 6.58 19.97 15.48
#